data_AF-A0A9Q0NPW4-F1
#
_entry.id   AF-A0A9Q0NPW4-F1
#
_cell.length_a   1.000
_cell.length_b   1.000
_cell.length_c   1.000
_cell.angle_alpha   90.00
_cell.angle_beta   90.00
_cell.angle_gamma   90.00
#
_symmetry.space_group_name_H-M   'P 1'
#
loop_
_entity.id
_entity.type
_entity.pdbx_description
1 polymer ?
#
loop_
_entity_poly.entity_id
_entity_poly.type
_entity_poly.pdbx_seq_one_letter_code
_entity_poly.pdbx_strand_id
1 'polypeptide(L)'
;MIQHRPYTQKVDVYSFGIVLWELITGLLPFQNMTAVQAAFAVVNKGVRPIIPYDCLPVLSDIMTRCWDANPEVRPPFTDVVRMLENAETEILTNVRKARFRCCIALPMTVE
;
A
#
# COMPACT_ATOMS: atom_id res chain seq x y z
N MET A 1 18.90 3.31 13.82
CA MET A 1 19.64 2.22 14.49
C MET A 1 20.57 1.41 13.58
N ILE A 2 20.28 1.18 12.30
CA ILE A 2 21.15 0.33 11.43
C ILE A 2 22.26 1.10 10.69
N GLN A 3 22.07 2.41 10.45
CA GLN A 3 23.06 3.27 9.75
C GLN A 3 23.34 4.60 10.47
N HIS A 4 23.03 4.74 11.77
CA HIS A 4 23.16 6.01 12.51
C HIS A 4 22.53 7.26 11.84
N ARG A 5 21.59 7.10 10.92
CA ARG A 5 20.86 8.21 10.29
C ARG A 5 19.93 8.91 11.28
N PRO A 6 19.69 10.22 11.11
CA PRO A 6 18.74 10.95 11.93
C PRO A 6 17.36 10.31 11.86
N TYR A 7 16.75 10.13 13.03
CA TYR A 7 15.40 9.61 13.16
C TYR A 7 14.42 10.76 12.90
N THR A 8 13.53 10.59 11.93
CA THR A 8 12.49 11.56 11.59
C THR A 8 11.16 10.84 11.42
N GLN A 9 10.06 11.59 11.40
CA GLN A 9 8.71 11.04 11.19
C GLN A 9 8.56 10.20 9.89
N LYS A 10 9.50 10.35 8.95
CA LYS A 10 9.57 9.56 7.71
C LYS A 10 9.79 8.06 7.95
N VAL A 11 10.30 7.66 9.11
CA VAL A 11 10.44 6.24 9.49
C VAL A 11 9.08 5.62 9.84
N ASP A 12 8.17 6.41 10.41
CA ASP A 12 6.82 5.96 10.73
C ASP A 12 5.98 5.85 9.45
N VAL A 13 6.17 6.79 8.52
CA VAL A 13 5.56 6.71 7.17
C VAL A 13 6.00 5.43 6.44
N TYR A 14 7.28 5.05 6.54
CA TYR A 14 7.77 3.79 5.97
C TYR A 14 7.05 2.59 6.58
N SER A 15 7.00 2.53 7.92
CA SER A 15 6.34 1.44 8.64
C SER A 15 4.86 1.36 8.30
N PHE A 16 4.19 2.51 8.13
CA PHE A 16 2.81 2.57 7.67
C PHE A 16 2.62 1.95 6.28
N GLY A 17 3.54 2.19 5.33
CA GLY A 17 3.49 1.54 4.01
C GLY A 17 3.55 0.02 4.10
N ILE A 18 4.34 -0.53 5.01
CA ILE A 18 4.42 -1.98 5.26
C ILE A 18 3.14 -2.50 5.92
N VAL A 19 2.56 -1.77 6.87
CA VAL A 19 1.27 -2.12 7.48
C VAL A 19 0.15 -2.10 6.44
N LEU A 20 0.13 -1.10 5.55
CA LEU A 20 -0.84 -1.05 4.46
C LEU A 20 -0.74 -2.27 3.55
N TRP A 21 0.47 -2.73 3.23
CA TRP A 21 0.69 -3.98 2.51
C TRP A 21 0.13 -5.20 3.25
N GLU A 22 0.39 -5.31 4.56
CA GLU A 22 -0.12 -6.39 5.40
C GLU A 22 -1.66 -6.38 5.45
N LEU A 23 -2.29 -5.20 5.53
CA LEU A 23 -3.75 -5.08 5.50
C LEU A 23 -4.36 -5.50 4.16
N ILE A 24 -3.71 -5.15 3.04
CA ILE A 24 -4.17 -5.50 1.70
C ILE A 24 -4.03 -7.00 1.44
N THR A 25 -2.94 -7.60 1.89
CA THR A 25 -2.60 -8.99 1.56
C THR A 25 -3.07 -9.99 2.61
N GLY A 26 -3.22 -9.57 3.87
CA GLY A 26 -3.40 -10.45 5.02
C GLY A 26 -2.17 -11.31 5.34
N LEU A 27 -1.00 -10.98 4.78
CA LEU A 27 0.22 -11.77 4.90
C LEU A 27 1.26 -11.08 5.78
N LEU A 28 2.09 -11.87 6.44
CA LEU A 28 3.26 -11.36 7.16
C LEU A 28 4.33 -10.87 6.17
N PRO A 29 4.86 -9.65 6.34
CA PRO A 29 5.94 -9.14 5.49
C PRO A 29 7.26 -9.88 5.78
N PHE A 30 8.10 -10.05 4.74
CA PHE A 30 9.43 -10.67 4.84
C PHE A 30 9.44 -12.04 5.54
N GLN A 31 8.51 -12.92 5.17
CA GLN A 31 8.43 -14.28 5.71
C GLN A 31 9.79 -14.99 5.66
N ASN A 32 10.06 -15.78 6.69
CA ASN A 32 11.32 -16.52 6.86
C ASN A 32 12.57 -15.65 7.11
N MET A 33 12.40 -14.37 7.44
CA MET A 33 13.48 -13.50 7.91
C MET A 33 13.26 -13.10 9.36
N THR A 34 14.34 -13.05 10.14
CA THR A 34 14.33 -12.32 11.42
C THR A 34 14.22 -10.82 11.15
N ALA A 35 13.80 -10.03 12.15
CA ALA A 35 13.72 -8.58 12.02
C ALA A 35 15.05 -7.94 11.57
N VAL A 36 16.18 -8.46 12.05
CA VAL A 36 17.53 -7.98 11.67
C VAL A 36 17.84 -8.33 10.22
N GLN A 37 17.53 -9.55 9.78
CA GLN A 37 17.72 -9.98 8.38
C GLN A 37 16.86 -9.16 7.41
N ALA A 38 15.58 -8.96 7.75
CA ALA A 38 14.65 -8.16 6.95
C ALA A 38 15.16 -6.72 6.83
N ALA A 39 15.55 -6.10 7.94
CA ALA A 39 16.05 -4.73 7.93
C ALA A 39 17.37 -4.60 7.15
N PHE A 40 18.27 -5.58 7.24
CA PHE A 40 19.47 -5.63 6.41
C PHE A 40 19.13 -5.77 4.91
N ALA A 41 18.19 -6.65 4.55
CA ALA A 41 17.77 -6.86 3.16
C ALA A 41 17.08 -5.61 2.57
N VAL A 42 16.22 -4.95 3.34
CA VAL A 42 15.55 -3.70 2.95
C VAL A 42 16.56 -2.60 2.66
N VAL A 43 17.54 -2.41 3.55
CA VAL A 43 18.49 -1.30 3.50
C VAL A 43 19.60 -1.55 2.46
N ASN A 44 20.14 -2.76 2.37
CA ASN A 44 21.31 -3.04 1.53
C ASN A 44 20.98 -3.65 0.17
N LYS A 45 19.83 -4.33 0.06
CA LYS A 45 19.41 -5.00 -1.18
C LYS A 45 18.15 -4.40 -1.80
N GLY A 46 17.54 -3.41 -1.15
CA GLY A 46 16.31 -2.79 -1.64
C GLY A 46 15.10 -3.73 -1.63
N VAL A 47 15.14 -4.82 -0.88
CA VAL A 47 14.02 -5.79 -0.84
C VAL A 47 12.75 -5.11 -0.33
N ARG A 48 11.62 -5.39 -0.98
CA ARG A 48 10.27 -4.94 -0.59
C ARG A 48 9.30 -6.11 -0.70
N PRO A 49 8.18 -6.10 0.06
CA PRO A 49 7.13 -7.09 -0.11
C PRO A 49 6.56 -7.05 -1.54
N ILE A 50 6.13 -8.20 -2.05
CA ILE A 50 5.57 -8.33 -3.41
C ILE A 50 4.18 -7.72 -3.42
N ILE A 51 3.93 -6.78 -4.33
CA ILE A 51 2.58 -6.23 -4.54
C ILE A 51 1.80 -7.23 -5.41
N PRO A 52 0.64 -7.73 -4.96
CA PRO A 52 -0.22 -8.59 -5.78
C PRO A 52 -0.66 -7.90 -7.07
N TYR A 53 -0.84 -8.67 -8.14
CA TYR A 53 -1.23 -8.13 -9.46
C TYR A 53 -2.64 -7.54 -9.47
N ASP A 54 -3.50 -8.00 -8.55
CA ASP A 54 -4.88 -7.56 -8.34
C ASP A 54 -4.99 -6.41 -7.32
N CYS A 55 -3.87 -5.93 -6.79
CA CYS A 55 -3.84 -4.76 -5.93
C CYS A 55 -4.31 -3.52 -6.71
N LEU A 56 -5.24 -2.76 -6.11
CA LEU A 56 -5.74 -1.54 -6.71
C LEU A 56 -4.59 -0.53 -6.94
N PRO A 57 -4.45 0.03 -8.16
CA PRO A 57 -3.34 0.94 -8.48
C PRO A 57 -3.20 2.13 -7.52
N VAL A 58 -4.32 2.67 -7.05
CA VAL A 58 -4.31 3.79 -6.09
C VAL A 58 -3.71 3.39 -4.73
N LEU A 59 -3.92 2.15 -4.28
CA LEU A 59 -3.36 1.66 -3.03
C LEU A 59 -1.89 1.27 -3.17
N SER A 60 -1.50 0.71 -4.33
CA SER A 60 -0.11 0.40 -4.61
C SER A 60 0.76 1.66 -4.73
N ASP A 61 0.24 2.76 -5.27
CA ASP A 61 0.92 4.06 -5.28
C ASP A 61 1.16 4.59 -3.86
N ILE A 62 0.11 4.64 -3.02
CA ILE A 62 0.24 5.10 -1.61
C ILE A 62 1.31 4.30 -0.88
N MET A 63 1.19 2.98 -0.93
CA MET A 63 2.11 2.05 -0.28
C MET A 63 3.55 2.24 -0.77
N THR A 64 3.75 2.35 -2.09
CA THR A 64 5.10 2.49 -2.66
C THR A 64 5.77 3.81 -2.34
N ARG A 65 5.01 4.91 -2.32
CA ARG A 65 5.51 6.22 -1.90
C ARG A 65 5.85 6.26 -0.41
N CYS A 66 5.06 5.57 0.43
CA CYS A 66 5.32 5.49 1.86
C CYS A 66 6.64 4.76 2.18
N TRP A 67 6.98 3.68 1.46
CA TRP A 67 8.17 2.87 1.74
C TRP A 67 9.38 3.14 0.83
N ASP A 68 9.42 4.31 0.20
CA ASP A 68 10.51 4.70 -0.70
C ASP A 68 11.89 4.57 -0.01
N ALA A 69 12.91 4.20 -0.77
CA ALA A 69 14.27 4.09 -0.25
C ALA A 69 14.82 5.43 0.25
N ASN A 70 14.45 6.53 -0.39
CA ASN A 70 14.77 7.89 0.02
C ASN A 70 13.72 8.42 1.03
N PRO A 71 14.10 8.68 2.30
CA PRO A 71 13.16 9.23 3.29
C PRO A 71 12.56 10.58 2.91
N GLU A 72 13.27 11.38 2.12
CA GLU A 72 12.84 12.75 1.80
C GLU A 72 11.63 12.78 0.86
N VAL A 73 11.52 11.80 -0.05
CA VAL A 73 10.39 11.72 -1.00
C VAL A 73 9.13 11.10 -0.40
N ARG A 74 9.25 10.43 0.76
CA ARG A 74 8.09 9.85 1.45
C ARG A 74 7.13 10.97 1.83
N PRO A 75 5.82 10.85 1.57
CA PRO A 75 4.86 11.89 1.91
C PRO A 75 4.75 12.08 3.44
N PRO A 76 4.50 13.30 3.94
CA PRO A 76 4.04 13.48 5.32
C PRO A 76 2.67 12.82 5.51
N PHE A 77 2.32 12.46 6.74
CA PHE A 77 1.03 11.81 7.02
C PHE A 77 -0.18 12.62 6.58
N THR A 78 -0.11 13.95 6.61
CA THR A 78 -1.18 14.83 6.08
C THR A 78 -1.48 14.54 4.60
N ASP A 79 -0.44 14.26 3.81
CA ASP A 79 -0.60 13.90 2.41
C ASP A 79 -1.07 12.44 2.26
N VAL A 80 -0.57 11.53 3.10
CA VAL A 80 -1.02 10.12 3.12
C VAL A 80 -2.53 10.03 3.38
N VAL A 81 -3.05 10.77 4.36
CA VAL A 81 -4.49 10.82 4.67
C VAL A 81 -5.28 11.31 3.46
N ARG A 82 -4.87 12.42 2.84
CA ARG A 82 -5.52 12.95 1.63
C ARG A 82 -5.51 11.94 0.48
N MET A 83 -4.41 11.20 0.31
CA MET A 83 -4.35 10.14 -0.70
C MET A 83 -5.32 9.00 -0.40
N LEU A 84 -5.46 8.61 0.88
CA LEU A 84 -6.41 7.58 1.30
C LEU A 84 -7.88 8.01 1.11
N GLU A 85 -8.22 9.26 1.43
CA GLU A 85 -9.57 9.82 1.19
C GLU A 85 -9.93 9.83 -0.30
N ASN A 86 -8.96 10.18 -1.16
CA ASN A 86 -9.12 10.10 -2.61
C ASN A 86 -9.30 8.65 -3.07
N ALA A 87 -8.50 7.71 -2.53
CA ALA A 87 -8.60 6.29 -2.83
C ALA A 87 -9.97 5.72 -2.42
N GLU A 88 -10.47 6.07 -1.24
CA GLU A 88 -11.81 5.70 -0.77
C GLU A 88 -12.88 6.17 -1.75
N THR A 89 -12.81 7.43 -2.16
CA THR A 89 -13.74 8.01 -3.14
C THR A 89 -13.70 7.26 -4.47
N GLU A 90 -12.51 6.98 -5.00
CA GLU A 90 -12.33 6.23 -6.24
C GLU A 90 -12.92 4.81 -6.13
N ILE A 91 -12.60 4.09 -5.06
CA ILE A 91 -13.10 2.74 -4.80
C ILE A 91 -14.63 2.74 -4.71
N LEU A 92 -15.23 3.63 -3.93
CA LEU A 92 -16.68 3.72 -3.78
C LEU A 92 -17.37 4.06 -5.10
N THR A 93 -16.79 4.93 -5.92
CA THR A 93 -17.37 5.24 -7.24
C THR A 93 -17.28 4.04 -8.20
N ASN A 94 -16.18 3.30 -8.19
CA ASN A 94 -16.00 2.10 -8.99
C ASN A 94 -16.95 0.97 -8.57
N VAL A 95 -17.13 0.76 -7.25
CA VAL A 95 -18.09 -0.21 -6.72
C VAL A 95 -19.53 0.17 -7.11
N ARG A 96 -19.90 1.45 -7.00
CA ARG A 96 -21.21 1.94 -7.47
C ARG A 96 -21.40 1.66 -8.96
N LYS A 97 -20.45 2.07 -9.81
CA LYS A 97 -20.49 1.82 -11.27
C LYS A 97 -20.58 0.33 -11.60
N ALA A 98 -19.80 -0.52 -10.92
CA ALA A 98 -19.84 -1.96 -11.11
C ALA A 98 -21.21 -2.55 -10.73
N ARG A 99 -21.80 -2.10 -9.62
CA ARG A 99 -23.15 -2.48 -9.20
C ARG A 99 -24.21 -2.04 -10.21
N PHE A 100 -24.14 -0.81 -10.72
CA PHE A 100 -25.03 -0.33 -11.79
C PHE A 100 -24.88 -1.15 -13.08
N ARG A 101 -23.64 -1.48 -13.49
CA ARG A 101 -23.39 -2.32 -14.68
C ARG A 101 -23.95 -3.74 -14.49
N CYS A 102 -23.81 -4.34 -13.31
CA CYS A 102 -24.40 -5.65 -13.00
C CYS A 102 -25.93 -5.63 -13.11
N CYS A 103 -26.59 -4.58 -12.60
CA CYS A 103 -28.05 -4.42 -12.72
C CYS A 103 -28.54 -4.26 -14.17
N ILE A 104 -27.73 -3.72 -15.07
CA ILE A 104 -28.08 -3.53 -16.49
C ILE A 104 -27.65 -4.76 -17.33
N ALA A 105 -26.69 -5.54 -16.86
CA ALA A 105 -26.11 -6.68 -17.57
C ALA A 105 -26.76 -8.03 -17.25
N LEU A 106 -27.78 -8.11 -16.37
CA LEU A 106 -28.72 -9.23 -16.44
C LEU A 106 -29.75 -8.90 -17.53
N PRO A 107 -29.72 -9.58 -18.70
CA PRO A 107 -30.90 -9.61 -19.53
C PRO A 107 -32.01 -10.18 -18.65
N MET A 108 -33.17 -9.51 -18.63
CA MET A 108 -34.40 -10.15 -18.23
C MET A 108 -34.58 -11.38 -19.13
N THR A 109 -34.11 -12.55 -18.70
CA THR A 109 -34.56 -13.82 -19.26
C THR A 109 -35.97 -14.02 -18.74
N VAL A 110 -36.91 -13.45 -19.49
CA VAL A 110 -38.32 -13.81 -19.41
C VAL A 110 -38.45 -15.14 -20.15
N GLU A 111 -38.44 -16.23 -19.40
CA GLU A 111 -39.11 -17.47 -19.77
C GLU A 111 -40.24 -17.73 -18.77
#